data_AF-X6L719-F1
#
_entry.id   AF-X6L719-F1
#
_cell.length_a   1.000
_cell.length_b   1.000
_cell.length_c   1.000
_cell.angle_alpha   90.00
_cell.angle_beta   90.00
_cell.angle_gamma   90.00
#
_symmetry.space_group_name_H-M   'P 1'
#
loop_
_entity.id
_entity.type
_entity.pdbx_description
1 polymer ?
#
loop_
_entity_poly.entity_id
_entity_poly.type
_entity_poly.pdbx_seq_one_letter_code
_entity_poly.pdbx_strand_id
1 'polypeptide(L)'
;WKPINQLEEELKQASDETLTKINDIICEWIDDKEIKKIANRYKPHSEIRILKPPQLKGLSEEQVLAKNDISLKLTKFIYDQLCKFNPMKMKGQAIYVILFEFFKKNIMGEMNPASCADVISILKKSRQQELEEDTTILQALETYIPLQANNYSYIDMIHMIVINT
;
A
#
# COMPACT_ATOMS: atom_id res chain seq x y z
N TRP A 1 -15.87 16.43 -14.90
CA TRP A 1 -15.57 17.66 -14.16
C TRP A 1 -14.32 18.29 -14.74
N LYS A 2 -14.07 19.58 -14.48
CA LYS A 2 -12.85 20.27 -14.88
C LYS A 2 -11.87 20.25 -13.70
N PRO A 3 -10.67 19.67 -13.85
CA PRO A 3 -9.68 19.65 -12.79
C PRO A 3 -9.09 21.04 -12.58
N ILE A 4 -8.77 21.35 -11.32
CA ILE A 4 -8.24 22.66 -10.90
C ILE A 4 -6.71 22.62 -10.77
N ASN A 5 -6.13 21.43 -10.61
CA ASN A 5 -4.69 21.23 -10.45
C ASN A 5 -4.23 19.90 -11.08
N GLN A 6 -2.91 19.69 -11.13
CA GLN A 6 -2.29 18.50 -11.71
C GLN A 6 -2.74 17.19 -11.03
N LEU A 7 -2.91 17.20 -9.70
CA LEU A 7 -3.35 16.04 -8.94
C LEU A 7 -4.78 15.62 -9.31
N GLU A 8 -5.67 16.59 -9.51
CA GLU A 8 -7.04 16.32 -9.97
C GLU A 8 -7.11 15.87 -11.42
N GLU A 9 -6.20 16.35 -12.28
CA GLU A 9 -6.08 15.86 -13.67
C GLU A 9 -5.64 14.39 -13.68
N GLU A 10 -4.63 14.02 -12.90
CA GLU A 10 -4.19 12.63 -12.76
C GLU A 10 -5.29 11.74 -12.19
N LEU A 11 -6.00 12.20 -11.15
CA LEU A 11 -7.15 11.49 -10.60
C LEU A 11 -8.28 11.33 -11.63
N LYS A 12 -8.51 12.36 -12.44
CA LYS A 12 -9.48 12.34 -13.53
C LYS A 12 -9.12 11.30 -14.58
N GLN A 13 -7.90 11.33 -15.08
CA GLN A 13 -7.41 10.37 -16.04
C GLN A 13 -7.52 8.94 -15.49
N ALA A 14 -7.04 8.70 -14.27
CA ALA A 14 -7.13 7.39 -13.63
C ALA A 14 -8.59 6.92 -13.46
N SER A 15 -9.52 7.85 -13.20
CA SER A 15 -10.95 7.56 -13.11
C SER A 15 -11.53 7.19 -14.48
N ASP A 16 -11.20 7.94 -15.53
CA ASP A 16 -11.67 7.69 -16.90
C ASP A 16 -11.14 6.34 -17.42
N GLU A 17 -9.87 6.00 -17.15
CA GLU A 17 -9.29 4.69 -17.43
C GLU A 17 -9.99 3.56 -16.66
N THR A 18 -10.32 3.78 -15.38
CA THR A 18 -11.02 2.80 -14.55
C THR A 18 -12.44 2.56 -15.05
N LEU A 19 -13.16 3.63 -15.43
CA LEU A 19 -14.49 3.55 -16.02
C LEU A 19 -14.47 2.80 -17.35
N THR A 20 -13.42 2.99 -18.17
CA THR A 20 -13.24 2.27 -19.43
C THR A 20 -13.13 0.77 -19.17
N LYS A 21 -12.26 0.34 -18.23
CA LYS A 21 -12.14 -1.08 -17.84
C LYS A 21 -13.44 -1.68 -17.30
N ILE A 22 -14.22 -0.91 -16.54
CA ILE A 22 -15.53 -1.34 -16.06
C ILE A 22 -16.51 -1.50 -17.23
N ASN A 23 -16.54 -0.55 -18.15
CA ASN A 23 -17.39 -0.63 -19.34
C ASN A 23 -17.03 -1.82 -20.21
N ASP A 24 -15.74 -2.11 -20.39
CA ASP A 24 -15.28 -3.26 -21.17
C ASP A 24 -15.80 -4.60 -20.59
N ILE A 25 -15.89 -4.72 -19.25
CA ILE A 25 -16.48 -5.89 -18.58
C ILE A 25 -18.00 -5.94 -18.75
N ILE A 26 -18.68 -4.80 -18.61
CA ILE A 26 -20.14 -4.73 -18.69
C ILE A 26 -20.60 -5.05 -20.11
N CYS A 27 -19.96 -4.42 -21.10
CA CYS A 27 -20.26 -4.52 -22.53
C CYS A 27 -19.69 -5.77 -23.20
N GLU A 28 -19.00 -6.65 -22.44
CA GLU A 28 -18.41 -7.89 -22.97
C GLU A 28 -17.38 -7.65 -24.07
N TRP A 29 -16.64 -6.54 -23.97
CA TRP A 29 -15.52 -6.25 -24.87
C TRP A 29 -14.23 -6.96 -24.44
N ILE A 30 -14.28 -7.63 -23.28
CA ILE A 30 -13.24 -8.51 -22.74
C ILE A 30 -13.79 -9.93 -22.64
N ASP A 31 -12.96 -10.92 -22.96
CA ASP A 31 -13.32 -12.34 -22.90
C ASP A 31 -13.66 -12.81 -21.47
N ASP A 32 -14.62 -13.72 -21.36
CA ASP A 32 -15.02 -14.33 -20.08
C ASP A 32 -13.86 -14.96 -19.30
N LYS A 33 -12.85 -15.49 -20.00
CA LYS A 33 -11.64 -16.06 -19.36
C LYS A 33 -10.84 -14.99 -18.63
N GLU A 34 -10.71 -13.80 -19.22
CA GLU A 34 -10.00 -12.67 -18.62
C GLU A 34 -10.82 -12.08 -17.47
N ILE A 35 -12.14 -11.93 -17.64
CA ILE A 35 -13.05 -11.51 -16.56
C ILE A 35 -12.93 -12.47 -15.37
N LYS A 36 -12.91 -13.78 -15.62
CA LYS A 36 -12.74 -14.80 -14.58
C LYS A 36 -11.40 -14.67 -13.86
N LYS A 37 -10.30 -14.40 -14.58
CA LYS A 37 -8.97 -14.19 -13.98
C LYS A 37 -8.97 -13.00 -13.03
N ILE A 38 -9.65 -11.91 -13.40
CA ILE A 38 -9.80 -10.73 -12.53
C ILE A 38 -10.67 -11.09 -11.32
N ALA A 39 -11.84 -11.69 -11.55
CA ALA A 39 -12.81 -12.06 -10.51
C ALA A 39 -12.24 -13.06 -9.49
N ASN A 40 -11.33 -13.95 -9.88
CA ASN A 40 -10.69 -14.91 -8.96
C ASN A 40 -9.86 -14.23 -7.86
N ARG A 41 -9.49 -12.95 -8.03
CA ARG A 41 -8.79 -12.16 -7.00
C ARG A 41 -9.75 -11.46 -6.03
N TYR A 42 -11.05 -11.54 -6.29
CA TYR A 42 -12.07 -10.93 -5.45
C TYR A 42 -12.01 -11.49 -4.03
N LYS A 43 -12.01 -10.56 -3.08
CA LYS A 43 -12.20 -10.85 -1.67
C LYS A 43 -13.23 -9.86 -1.11
N PRO A 44 -14.29 -10.33 -0.43
CA PRO A 44 -15.31 -9.46 0.09
C PRO A 44 -14.73 -8.53 1.16
N HIS A 45 -15.33 -7.35 1.32
CA HIS A 45 -14.96 -6.40 2.36
C HIS A 45 -14.94 -7.02 3.77
N SER A 46 -15.86 -7.95 4.06
CA SER A 46 -15.91 -8.69 5.33
C SER A 46 -14.64 -9.51 5.61
N GLU A 47 -13.96 -10.00 4.58
CA GLU A 47 -12.70 -10.75 4.69
C GLU A 47 -11.51 -9.80 4.83
N ILE A 48 -11.35 -8.85 3.90
CA ILE A 48 -10.13 -8.02 3.84
C ILE A 48 -10.15 -6.81 4.78
N ARG A 49 -11.33 -6.37 5.20
CA ARG A 49 -11.58 -5.18 6.03
C ARG A 49 -10.85 -3.94 5.50
N ILE A 50 -11.50 -3.27 4.56
CA ILE A 50 -10.95 -2.07 3.90
C ILE A 50 -10.80 -0.94 4.93
N LEU A 51 -9.63 -0.31 4.93
CA LEU A 51 -9.31 0.79 5.82
C LEU A 51 -9.97 2.07 5.34
N LYS A 52 -10.47 2.87 6.28
CA LYS A 52 -11.06 4.17 5.96
C LYS A 52 -9.96 5.15 5.53
N PRO A 53 -10.10 5.83 4.38
CA PRO A 53 -9.13 6.82 3.93
C PRO A 53 -8.93 7.95 4.96
N PRO A 54 -7.67 8.39 5.21
CA PRO A 54 -7.38 9.48 6.15
C PRO A 54 -8.15 10.76 5.83
N GLN A 55 -8.40 11.04 4.55
CA GLN A 55 -9.12 12.23 4.06
C GLN A 55 -10.57 12.28 4.57
N LEU A 56 -11.15 11.13 4.93
CA LEU A 56 -12.52 11.02 5.45
C LEU A 56 -12.60 10.99 6.99
N LYS A 57 -11.46 11.11 7.69
CA LYS A 57 -11.42 11.02 9.16
C LYS A 57 -12.05 12.27 9.78
N GLY A 58 -13.00 12.07 10.69
CA GLY A 58 -13.65 13.16 11.44
C GLY A 58 -14.66 14.00 10.64
N LEU A 59 -14.93 13.66 9.37
CA LEU A 59 -15.92 14.35 8.54
C LEU A 59 -17.26 13.60 8.57
N SER A 60 -18.36 14.34 8.73
CA SER A 60 -19.71 13.81 8.52
C SER A 60 -20.03 13.69 7.03
N GLU A 61 -21.08 12.95 6.67
CA GLU A 61 -21.47 12.79 5.27
C GLU A 61 -21.89 14.11 4.63
N GLU A 62 -22.63 14.93 5.37
CA GLU A 62 -23.08 16.25 4.94
C GLU A 62 -21.92 17.19 4.69
N GLN A 63 -20.89 17.15 5.54
CA GLN A 63 -19.70 17.98 5.38
C GLN A 63 -18.90 17.60 4.13
N VAL A 64 -18.81 16.31 3.81
CA VAL A 64 -18.15 15.86 2.58
C VAL A 64 -18.92 16.32 1.34
N LEU A 65 -20.25 16.25 1.37
CA LEU A 65 -21.09 16.66 0.24
C LEU A 65 -21.15 18.19 0.05
N ALA A 66 -21.16 18.94 1.16
CA ALA A 66 -21.20 20.41 1.15
C ALA A 66 -19.88 21.03 0.67
N LYS A 67 -18.75 20.33 0.81
CA LYS A 67 -17.48 20.77 0.23
C LYS A 67 -17.54 20.71 -1.30
N ASN A 68 -17.06 21.75 -1.97
CA ASN A 68 -16.83 21.73 -3.42
C ASN A 68 -15.52 21.00 -3.80
N ASP A 69 -15.20 19.94 -3.06
CA ASP A 69 -14.02 19.10 -3.29
C ASP A 69 -14.46 17.80 -3.97
N ILE A 70 -14.18 17.70 -5.27
CA ILE A 70 -14.57 16.58 -6.11
C ILE A 70 -13.79 15.32 -5.73
N SER A 71 -12.49 15.47 -5.41
CA SER A 71 -11.62 14.38 -4.99
C SER A 71 -12.16 13.73 -3.71
N LEU A 72 -12.55 14.55 -2.73
CA LEU A 72 -13.13 14.05 -1.47
C LEU A 72 -14.47 13.33 -1.67
N LYS A 73 -15.33 13.86 -2.55
CA LYS A 73 -16.61 13.21 -2.93
C LYS A 73 -16.38 11.87 -3.61
N LEU A 74 -15.42 11.81 -4.54
CA LEU A 74 -15.04 10.57 -5.22
C LEU A 74 -14.46 9.56 -4.23
N THR A 75 -13.55 9.99 -3.35
CA THR A 75 -13.00 9.14 -2.29
C THR A 75 -14.09 8.53 -1.42
N LYS A 76 -15.07 9.33 -0.98
CA LYS A 76 -16.21 8.82 -0.21
C LYS A 76 -17.06 7.86 -1.03
N PHE A 77 -17.40 8.22 -2.27
CA PHE A 77 -18.19 7.36 -3.15
C PHE A 77 -17.53 5.98 -3.31
N ILE A 78 -16.25 5.93 -3.69
CA ILE A 78 -15.53 4.68 -3.91
C ILE A 78 -15.41 3.86 -2.62
N TYR A 79 -15.08 4.51 -1.49
CA TYR A 79 -15.01 3.83 -0.21
C TYR A 79 -16.36 3.21 0.18
N ASP A 80 -17.46 3.96 0.03
CA ASP A 80 -18.80 3.48 0.35
C ASP A 80 -19.23 2.34 -0.58
N GLN A 81 -18.90 2.42 -1.88
CA GLN A 81 -19.13 1.32 -2.82
C GLN A 81 -18.37 0.07 -2.39
N LEU A 82 -17.09 0.18 -2.08
CA LEU A 82 -16.27 -0.95 -1.66
C LEU A 82 -16.76 -1.60 -0.34
N CYS A 83 -17.32 -0.82 0.58
CA CYS A 83 -17.87 -1.33 1.83
C CYS A 83 -19.25 -2.00 1.66
N LYS A 84 -20.09 -1.50 0.74
CA LYS A 84 -21.50 -1.91 0.61
C LYS A 84 -21.76 -2.86 -0.56
N PHE A 85 -20.95 -2.81 -1.61
CA PHE A 85 -21.12 -3.61 -2.80
C PHE A 85 -20.65 -5.05 -2.56
N ASN A 86 -21.59 -5.99 -2.54
CA ASN A 86 -21.34 -7.41 -2.33
C ASN A 86 -21.76 -8.24 -3.56
N PRO A 87 -20.96 -8.22 -4.65
CA PRO A 87 -21.34 -8.87 -5.90
C PRO A 87 -21.33 -10.40 -5.81
N MET A 88 -22.42 -11.02 -6.25
CA MET A 88 -22.53 -12.49 -6.38
C MET A 88 -22.13 -13.01 -7.77
N LYS A 89 -22.18 -12.15 -8.80
CA LYS A 89 -21.90 -12.54 -10.19
C LYS A 89 -20.45 -12.21 -10.55
N MET A 90 -19.85 -13.02 -11.42
CA MET A 90 -18.45 -12.92 -11.83
C MET A 90 -18.07 -11.52 -12.34
N LYS A 91 -18.88 -10.90 -13.21
CA LYS A 91 -18.64 -9.53 -13.70
C LYS A 91 -18.60 -8.52 -12.57
N GLY A 92 -19.55 -8.62 -11.62
CA GLY A 92 -19.58 -7.74 -10.45
C GLY A 92 -18.33 -7.91 -9.57
N GLN A 93 -17.86 -9.14 -9.38
CA GLN A 93 -16.62 -9.44 -8.65
C GLN A 93 -15.41 -8.83 -9.36
N ALA A 94 -15.33 -8.93 -10.69
CA ALA A 94 -14.27 -8.29 -11.47
C ALA A 94 -14.28 -6.77 -11.35
N ILE A 95 -15.47 -6.14 -11.43
CA ILE A 95 -15.66 -4.70 -11.23
C ILE A 95 -15.20 -4.28 -9.82
N TYR A 96 -15.56 -5.05 -8.80
CA TYR A 96 -15.11 -4.78 -7.43
C TYR A 96 -13.59 -4.80 -7.33
N VAL A 97 -12.92 -5.76 -7.95
CA VAL A 97 -11.44 -5.85 -7.95
C VAL A 97 -10.83 -4.63 -8.62
N ILE A 98 -11.37 -4.18 -9.75
CA ILE A 98 -10.89 -2.97 -10.44
C ILE A 98 -11.09 -1.71 -9.58
N LEU A 99 -12.26 -1.56 -8.95
CA LEU A 99 -12.52 -0.46 -8.01
C LEU A 99 -11.55 -0.49 -6.82
N PHE A 100 -11.25 -1.67 -6.30
CA PHE A 100 -10.32 -1.82 -5.19
C PHE A 100 -8.88 -1.47 -5.60
N GLU A 101 -8.43 -1.87 -6.79
CA GLU A 101 -7.13 -1.46 -7.34
C GLU A 101 -7.03 0.06 -7.52
N PHE A 102 -8.07 0.68 -8.07
CA PHE A 102 -8.15 2.13 -8.17
C PHE A 102 -8.05 2.80 -6.80
N PHE A 103 -8.78 2.30 -5.81
CA PHE A 103 -8.75 2.80 -4.44
C PHE A 103 -7.36 2.68 -3.80
N LYS A 104 -6.70 1.52 -3.95
CA LYS A 104 -5.33 1.31 -3.46
C LYS A 104 -4.36 2.34 -4.05
N LYS A 105 -4.36 2.46 -5.38
CA LYS A 105 -3.37 3.26 -6.09
C LYS A 105 -3.60 4.77 -5.94
N ASN A 106 -4.84 5.22 -6.15
CA ASN A 106 -5.14 6.65 -6.35
C ASN A 106 -5.72 7.35 -5.12
N ILE A 107 -6.27 6.60 -4.15
CA ILE A 107 -6.88 7.18 -2.93
C ILE A 107 -6.00 6.95 -1.71
N MET A 108 -5.59 5.70 -1.48
CA MET A 108 -4.72 5.35 -0.34
C MET A 108 -3.26 5.71 -0.63
N GLY A 109 -2.83 5.55 -1.89
CA GLY A 109 -1.44 5.70 -2.30
C GLY A 109 -0.70 4.36 -2.23
N GLU A 110 0.23 4.15 -3.16
CA GLU A 110 0.88 2.86 -3.41
C GLU A 110 1.63 2.27 -2.19
N MET A 111 2.18 3.12 -1.34
CA MET A 111 2.94 2.71 -0.16
C MET A 111 2.05 2.44 1.07
N ASN A 112 0.79 2.87 1.05
CA ASN A 112 -0.09 2.80 2.22
C ASN A 112 -0.95 1.53 2.18
N PRO A 113 -1.10 0.81 3.31
CA PRO A 113 -2.02 -0.32 3.37
C PRO A 113 -3.45 0.16 3.18
N ALA A 114 -4.20 -0.50 2.31
CA ALA A 114 -5.60 -0.16 2.04
C ALA A 114 -6.60 -1.06 2.78
N SER A 115 -6.10 -2.13 3.40
CA SER A 115 -6.92 -3.14 4.08
C SER A 115 -6.17 -3.72 5.29
N CYS A 116 -6.90 -4.31 6.23
CA CYS A 116 -6.27 -5.06 7.32
C CYS A 116 -5.42 -6.23 6.79
N ALA A 117 -5.82 -6.84 5.66
CA ALA A 117 -5.03 -7.87 5.00
C ALA A 117 -3.65 -7.35 4.56
N ASP A 118 -3.57 -6.14 4.01
CA ASP A 118 -2.30 -5.50 3.66
C ASP A 118 -1.44 -5.27 4.92
N VAL A 119 -2.03 -4.76 6.01
CA VAL A 119 -1.33 -4.54 7.29
C VAL A 119 -0.76 -5.85 7.84
N ILE A 120 -1.55 -6.92 7.87
CA ILE A 120 -1.09 -8.24 8.33
C ILE A 120 0.07 -8.74 7.47
N SER A 121 -0.01 -8.56 6.14
CA SER A 121 1.08 -8.94 5.24
C SER A 121 2.36 -8.17 5.52
N ILE A 122 2.26 -6.86 5.76
CA ILE A 122 3.41 -6.00 6.11
C ILE A 122 4.02 -6.47 7.43
N LEU A 123 3.21 -6.65 8.48
CA LEU A 123 3.70 -7.06 9.80
C LEU A 123 4.37 -8.44 9.77
N LYS A 124 3.84 -9.39 8.99
CA LYS A 124 4.46 -10.71 8.80
C LYS A 124 5.83 -10.59 8.13
N LYS A 125 5.94 -9.76 7.09
CA LYS A 125 7.22 -9.52 6.40
C LYS A 125 8.23 -8.84 7.32
N SER A 126 7.82 -7.80 8.05
CA SER A 126 8.68 -7.10 9.01
C SER A 126 9.20 -8.05 10.09
N ARG A 127 8.33 -8.90 10.67
CA ARG A 127 8.75 -9.90 11.65
C ARG A 127 9.78 -10.89 11.09
N GLN A 128 9.60 -11.33 9.84
CA GLN A 128 10.56 -12.24 9.21
C GLN A 128 11.93 -11.56 9.06
N GLN A 129 11.94 -10.32 8.59
CA GLN A 129 13.16 -9.54 8.42
C GLN A 129 13.87 -9.32 9.76
N GLU A 130 13.14 -8.96 10.82
CA GLU A 130 13.69 -8.79 12.17
C GLU A 130 14.41 -10.07 12.66
N LEU A 131 13.82 -11.25 12.45
CA LEU A 131 14.45 -12.53 12.80
C LEU A 131 15.72 -12.82 11.98
N GLU A 132 15.75 -12.44 10.70
CA GLU A 132 16.92 -12.59 9.83
C GLU A 132 18.07 -11.65 10.27
N GLU A 133 17.73 -10.41 10.65
CA GLU A 133 18.67 -9.44 11.20
C GLU A 133 19.24 -9.89 12.55
N ASP A 134 18.40 -10.35 13.48
CA ASP A 134 18.82 -10.90 14.77
C ASP A 134 19.77 -12.10 14.60
N THR A 135 19.46 -13.00 13.67
CA THR A 135 20.32 -14.14 13.34
C THR A 135 21.69 -13.68 12.84
N THR A 136 21.70 -12.65 11.99
CA THR A 136 22.94 -12.06 11.43
C THR A 136 23.78 -11.41 12.53
N ILE A 137 23.16 -10.69 13.46
CA ILE A 137 23.84 -10.07 14.61
C ILE A 137 24.44 -11.15 15.52
N LEU A 138 23.69 -12.21 15.82
CA LEU A 138 24.19 -13.32 16.64
C LEU A 138 25.43 -13.96 16.01
N GLN A 139 25.40 -14.23 14.70
CA GLN A 139 26.56 -14.75 13.96
C GLN A 139 27.76 -13.78 14.01
N ALA A 140 27.51 -12.47 13.84
CA ALA A 140 28.56 -11.47 13.94
C ALA A 140 29.19 -11.43 15.34
N LEU A 141 28.38 -11.54 16.40
CA LEU A 141 28.85 -11.59 17.79
C LEU A 141 29.64 -12.86 18.10
N GLU A 142 29.29 -14.01 17.53
CA GLU A 142 30.07 -15.25 17.67
C GLU A 142 31.48 -15.11 17.07
N THR A 143 31.60 -14.35 15.98
CA THR A 143 32.90 -14.07 15.33
C THR A 143 33.61 -12.85 15.90
N TYR A 144 33.00 -12.15 16.85
CA TYR A 144 33.59 -10.95 17.44
C TYR A 144 34.77 -11.32 18.34
N ILE A 145 35.96 -10.86 17.96
CA ILE A 145 37.16 -10.94 18.79
C ILE A 145 37.28 -9.60 19.53
N PRO A 146 37.08 -9.56 20.86
CA PRO A 146 37.24 -8.32 21.61
C PRO A 146 38.68 -7.83 21.50
N LEU A 147 38.86 -6.59 21.04
CA LEU A 147 40.15 -5.93 21.15
C LEU A 147 40.42 -5.70 22.64
N GLN A 148 41.42 -6.38 23.20
CA GLN A 148 41.90 -6.05 24.53
C GLN A 148 42.47 -4.64 24.47
N ALA A 149 41.87 -3.71 25.22
CA ALA A 149 42.48 -2.43 25.51
C ALA A 149 43.73 -2.71 26.36
N ASN A 150 44.91 -2.73 25.74
CA ASN A 150 46.13 -2.73 26.50
C ASN A 150 46.16 -1.44 27.34
N ASN A 151 46.23 -1.60 28.67
CA ASN A 151 46.48 -0.52 29.63
C ASN A 151 47.93 -0.01 29.51
N TYR A 152 48.40 0.26 28.30
CA TYR A 152 49.60 1.07 28.15
C TYR A 152 49.21 2.48 28.58
N SER A 153 49.70 2.89 29.75
CA SER A 153 49.77 4.30 30.12
C SER A 153 50.32 5.05 28.91
N TYR A 154 49.58 6.05 28.43
CA TYR A 154 49.99 6.92 27.33
C TYR A 154 51.32 7.57 27.72
N ILE A 155 52.43 6.95 27.32
CA ILE A 155 53.76 7.52 27.43
C ILE A 155 53.95 8.30 26.14
N ASP A 156 53.91 9.61 26.30
CA ASP A 156 54.17 10.60 25.28
C ASP A 156 55.61 10.41 24.75
N MET A 157 55.81 9.61 23.70
CA MET A 157 57.08 9.59 22.97
C MET A 157 56.95 9.02 21.55
N ILE A 158 57.01 9.96 20.58
CA ILE A 158 57.79 9.91 19.33
C ILE A 158 57.71 8.61 18.50
N HIS A 159 56.98 8.71 17.37
CA HIS A 159 57.24 8.09 16.06
C HIS A 159 57.80 6.66 16.03
N MET A 160 56.93 5.67 15.73
CA MET A 160 57.24 4.65 14.72
C MET A 160 55.95 4.20 14.02
N ILE A 161 55.83 4.58 12.75
CA ILE A 161 54.98 3.92 11.77
C ILE A 161 55.66 2.57 11.46
N VAL A 162 54.97 1.46 11.69
CA VAL A 162 55.35 0.16 11.13
C VAL A 162 54.35 -0.18 10.03
N ILE A 163 54.76 -0.01 8.77
CA ILE A 163 54.11 -0.58 7.60
C ILE A 163 54.69 -1.98 7.45
N ASN A 164 53.87 -3.02 7.59
CA ASN A 164 54.24 -4.38 7.19
C ASN A 164 53.86 -4.56 5.71
N THR A 165 54.88 -4.81 4.90
CA THR A 165 54.78 -5.35 3.53
C THR A 165 54.35 -6.80 3.51
#